data_AF-A0A0P7ZZS3-F1
#
_entry.id   AF-A0A0P7ZZS3-F1
#
_cell.length_a   1.000
_cell.length_b   1.000
_cell.length_c   1.000
_cell.angle_alpha   90.00
_cell.angle_beta   90.00
_cell.angle_gamma   90.00
#
_symmetry.space_group_name_H-M   'P 1'
#
loop_
_entity.id
_entity.type
_entity.pdbx_description
1 polymer ?
#
loop_
_entity_poly.entity_id
_entity_poly.type
_entity_poly.pdbx_seq_one_letter_code
_entity_poly.pdbx_strand_id
1 'polypeptide(L)'
;MQNIKQEMERQKQEQQKMENELRERIENNSDFRKLNEQLQKQWYEPAGQEIKPESNDTGNFDYRYKKGQESANISGRMNAGEMENITKQSTEDIKKLEQYIGSNETFMQMNKTLSDKGYNLTGKNIDMKTNISSFEYSYGDRQGRNASISGNVTDTGEIKDISLKEPEPPFPYWILAVLLMPLLGIYLYSKFRNNAKPVEPLREIIYIDPKKNALLMA
;
A
#
# COMPACT_ATOMS: atom_id res chain seq x y z
N MET A 1 -16.52 35.62 34.25
CA MET A 1 -16.84 34.17 34.21
C MET A 1 -18.28 33.84 33.80
N GLN A 2 -19.30 34.67 34.11
CA GLN A 2 -20.70 34.39 33.72
C GLN A 2 -20.94 34.38 32.20
N ASN A 3 -20.30 35.30 31.46
CA ASN A 3 -20.47 35.41 30.00
C ASN A 3 -19.92 34.18 29.23
N ILE A 4 -18.82 33.59 29.71
CA ILE A 4 -18.19 32.40 29.11
C ILE A 4 -19.09 31.16 29.28
N LYS A 5 -19.77 31.02 30.43
CA LYS A 5 -20.70 29.90 30.65
C LYS A 5 -21.93 29.99 29.75
N GLN A 6 -22.51 31.18 29.60
CA GLN A 6 -23.66 31.39 28.70
C GLN A 6 -23.30 31.15 27.23
N GLU A 7 -22.13 31.61 26.79
CA GLU A 7 -21.67 31.39 25.42
C GLU A 7 -21.43 29.90 25.14
N MET A 8 -20.85 29.17 26.09
CA MET A 8 -20.65 27.73 26.01
C MET A 8 -21.98 26.95 25.97
N GLU A 9 -22.97 27.37 26.77
CA GLU A 9 -24.31 26.77 26.74
C GLU A 9 -25.02 27.00 25.40
N ARG A 10 -24.93 28.20 24.83
CA ARG A 10 -25.47 28.51 23.49
C ARG A 10 -24.83 27.66 22.41
N GLN A 11 -23.50 27.60 22.37
CA GLN A 11 -22.77 26.81 21.39
C GLN A 11 -23.17 25.33 21.46
N LYS A 12 -23.34 24.79 22.67
CA LYS A 12 -23.81 23.41 22.85
C LYS A 12 -25.24 23.21 22.33
N GLN A 13 -26.15 24.15 22.60
CA GLN A 13 -27.52 24.08 22.11
C GLN A 13 -27.59 24.19 20.58
N GLU A 14 -26.82 25.09 19.98
CA GLU A 14 -26.73 25.24 18.53
C GLU A 14 -26.18 23.98 17.88
N GLN A 15 -25.13 23.38 18.45
CA GLN A 15 -24.57 22.13 17.96
C GLN A 15 -25.59 20.98 18.04
N GLN A 16 -26.31 20.84 19.15
CA GLN A 16 -27.36 19.83 19.29
C GLN A 16 -28.51 20.05 18.30
N LYS A 17 -28.89 21.30 18.05
CA LYS A 17 -29.92 21.64 17.08
C LYS A 17 -29.48 21.26 15.66
N MET A 18 -28.27 21.62 15.26
CA MET A 18 -27.71 21.25 13.96
C MET A 18 -27.63 19.73 13.79
N GLU A 19 -27.20 19.02 14.82
CA GLU A 19 -27.14 17.55 14.81
C GLU A 19 -28.52 16.92 14.61
N ASN A 20 -29.54 17.43 15.30
CA ASN A 20 -30.92 16.94 15.17
C ASN A 20 -31.51 17.24 13.78
N GLU A 21 -31.31 18.44 13.24
CA GLU A 21 -31.78 18.81 11.90
C GLU A 21 -31.09 17.95 10.81
N LEU A 22 -29.77 17.77 10.93
CA LEU A 22 -29.03 16.91 10.02
C LEU A 22 -29.48 15.45 10.11
N ARG A 23 -29.71 14.94 11.33
CA ARG A 23 -30.23 13.59 11.58
C ARG A 23 -31.56 13.37 10.85
N GLU A 24 -32.51 14.28 11.03
CA GLU A 24 -33.83 14.18 10.41
C GLU A 24 -33.74 14.15 8.89
N ARG A 25 -32.84 14.95 8.31
CA ARG A 25 -32.59 14.93 6.85
C ARG A 25 -32.00 13.60 6.38
N ILE A 26 -31.02 13.06 7.11
CA ILE A 26 -30.41 11.76 6.80
C ILE A 26 -31.46 10.66 6.85
N GLU A 27 -32.25 10.59 7.92
CA GLU A 27 -33.25 9.54 8.14
C GLU A 27 -34.42 9.63 7.13
N ASN A 28 -34.74 10.83 6.64
CA ASN A 28 -35.75 11.04 5.60
C ASN A 28 -35.22 10.83 4.17
N ASN A 29 -33.91 10.74 3.97
CA ASN A 29 -33.33 10.51 2.64
C ASN A 29 -33.67 9.10 2.10
N SER A 30 -34.06 9.01 0.83
CA SER A 30 -34.52 7.76 0.24
C SER A 30 -33.46 6.67 0.21
N ASP A 31 -32.19 7.02 0.03
CA ASP A 31 -31.11 6.03 -0.08
C ASP A 31 -30.71 5.48 1.28
N PHE A 32 -30.68 6.34 2.31
CA PHE A 32 -30.52 5.90 3.69
C PHE A 32 -31.65 4.96 4.10
N ARG A 33 -32.92 5.32 3.82
CA ARG A 33 -34.07 4.48 4.13
C ARG A 33 -33.99 3.09 3.48
N LYS A 34 -33.61 3.01 2.20
CA LYS A 34 -33.43 1.72 1.52
C LYS A 34 -32.38 0.85 2.20
N LEU A 35 -31.23 1.41 2.58
CA LEU A 35 -30.16 0.66 3.25
C LEU A 35 -30.56 0.23 4.67
N ASN A 36 -31.24 1.11 5.41
CA ASN A 36 -31.78 0.79 6.73
C ASN A 36 -32.82 -0.34 6.65
N GLU A 37 -33.76 -0.27 5.70
CA GLU A 37 -34.75 -1.33 5.47
C GLU A 37 -34.08 -2.66 5.08
N GLN A 38 -32.99 -2.65 4.32
CA GLN A 38 -32.21 -3.86 4.02
C GLN A 38 -31.61 -4.49 5.28
N LEU A 39 -30.99 -3.69 6.16
CA LEU A 39 -30.43 -4.17 7.42
C LEU A 39 -31.51 -4.72 8.35
N GLN A 40 -32.66 -4.04 8.44
CA GLN A 40 -33.80 -4.52 9.23
C GLN A 40 -34.34 -5.86 8.71
N LYS A 41 -34.46 -6.04 7.39
CA LYS A 41 -34.83 -7.34 6.77
C LYS A 41 -33.83 -8.46 7.07
N GLN A 42 -32.58 -8.10 7.36
CA GLN A 42 -31.52 -9.01 7.79
C GLN A 42 -31.45 -9.19 9.31
N TRP A 43 -32.42 -8.63 10.06
CA TRP A 43 -32.52 -8.69 11.53
C TRP A 43 -31.42 -7.93 12.27
N TYR A 44 -30.83 -6.91 11.65
CA TYR A 44 -29.93 -5.99 12.35
C TYR A 44 -30.73 -4.91 13.09
N GLU A 45 -30.38 -4.69 14.35
CA GLU A 45 -30.99 -3.68 15.22
C GLU A 45 -30.07 -2.46 15.34
N PRO A 46 -30.60 -1.23 15.42
CA PRO A 46 -29.80 -0.04 15.69
C PRO A 46 -29.05 -0.15 17.03
N ALA A 47 -27.74 0.06 17.01
CA ALA A 47 -26.86 0.00 18.17
C ALA A 47 -26.30 1.38 18.59
N GLY A 48 -26.32 2.34 17.67
CA GLY A 48 -25.92 3.71 17.95
C GLY A 48 -25.68 4.49 16.66
N GLN A 49 -25.40 5.77 16.81
CA GLN A 49 -25.10 6.65 15.69
C GLN A 49 -24.07 7.69 16.11
N GLU A 50 -23.33 8.19 15.14
CA GLU A 50 -22.41 9.31 15.26
C GLU A 50 -22.68 10.27 14.11
N ILE A 51 -23.04 11.51 14.44
CA ILE A 51 -23.32 12.56 13.45
C ILE A 51 -22.38 13.71 13.74
N LYS A 52 -21.63 14.13 12.71
CA LYS A 52 -20.67 15.23 12.75
C LYS A 52 -21.18 16.34 11.86
N PRO A 53 -22.04 17.24 12.39
CA PRO A 53 -22.56 18.35 11.61
C PRO A 53 -21.48 19.40 11.34
N GLU A 54 -21.43 19.89 10.10
CA GLU A 54 -20.72 21.12 9.72
C GLU A 54 -21.70 22.29 9.57
N SER A 55 -22.92 21.98 9.12
CA SER A 55 -24.11 22.83 9.14
C SER A 55 -25.34 21.96 9.48
N ASN A 56 -26.54 22.50 9.33
CA ASN A 56 -27.78 21.74 9.48
C ASN A 56 -28.15 20.86 8.27
N ASP A 57 -27.43 20.97 7.17
CA ASP A 57 -27.64 20.22 5.93
C ASP A 57 -26.36 19.58 5.37
N THR A 58 -25.25 19.72 6.08
CA THR A 58 -23.94 19.23 5.67
C THR A 58 -23.24 18.60 6.87
N GLY A 59 -22.66 17.42 6.66
CA GLY A 59 -21.90 16.72 7.69
C GLY A 59 -21.73 15.24 7.38
N ASN A 60 -20.89 14.58 8.18
CA ASN A 60 -20.66 13.15 8.06
C ASN A 60 -21.50 12.38 9.08
N PHE A 61 -21.88 11.15 8.75
CA PHE A 61 -22.62 10.29 9.65
C PHE A 61 -22.15 8.85 9.59
N ASP A 62 -22.32 8.14 10.70
CA ASP A 62 -22.13 6.69 10.83
C ASP A 62 -23.24 6.15 11.75
N TYR A 63 -24.09 5.28 11.21
CA TYR A 63 -25.12 4.54 11.95
C TYR A 63 -24.65 3.12 12.12
N ARG A 64 -24.59 2.65 13.36
CA ARG A 64 -24.14 1.31 13.73
C ARG A 64 -25.32 0.43 14.07
N TYR A 65 -25.24 -0.80 13.63
CA TYR A 65 -26.24 -1.83 13.84
C TYR A 65 -25.59 -3.12 14.33
N LYS A 66 -26.37 -3.95 15.03
CA LYS A 66 -25.91 -5.20 15.61
C LYS A 66 -26.90 -6.33 15.39
N LYS A 67 -26.38 -7.53 15.19
CA LYS A 67 -27.14 -8.79 15.14
C LYS A 67 -26.35 -9.88 15.85
N GLY A 68 -26.64 -10.12 17.14
CA GLY A 68 -25.88 -11.07 17.95
C GLY A 68 -24.40 -10.66 18.07
N GLN A 69 -23.49 -11.41 17.44
CA GLN A 69 -22.05 -11.11 17.36
C GLN A 69 -21.65 -10.39 16.06
N GLU A 70 -22.58 -10.17 15.15
CA GLU A 70 -22.34 -9.49 13.87
C GLU A 70 -22.67 -8.00 13.99
N SER A 71 -21.99 -7.19 13.19
CA SER A 71 -22.18 -5.75 13.13
C SER A 71 -22.38 -5.28 11.70
N ALA A 72 -23.11 -4.20 11.55
CA ALA A 72 -23.20 -3.48 10.29
C ALA A 72 -23.14 -1.97 10.56
N ASN A 73 -22.76 -1.21 9.54
CA ASN A 73 -22.87 0.24 9.56
C ASN A 73 -23.45 0.78 8.26
N ILE A 74 -24.05 1.97 8.36
CA ILE A 74 -24.37 2.82 7.22
C ILE A 74 -23.64 4.13 7.46
N SER A 75 -22.70 4.46 6.58
CA SER A 75 -21.89 5.68 6.69
C SER A 75 -21.99 6.50 5.43
N GLY A 76 -21.79 7.82 5.54
CA GLY A 76 -21.80 8.69 4.38
C GLY A 76 -21.63 10.16 4.77
N ARG A 77 -21.83 11.02 3.78
CA ARG A 77 -21.81 12.47 3.94
C ARG A 77 -23.10 13.05 3.36
N MET A 78 -23.67 14.02 4.06
CA MET A 78 -24.65 14.91 3.47
C MET A 78 -23.96 16.21 3.07
N ASN A 79 -24.30 16.75 1.90
CA ASN A 79 -23.77 18.00 1.39
C ASN A 79 -24.91 18.84 0.80
N ALA A 80 -25.21 19.98 1.40
CA ALA A 80 -26.32 20.85 1.01
C ALA A 80 -27.67 20.10 0.87
N GLY A 81 -27.91 19.10 1.73
CA GLY A 81 -29.10 18.25 1.71
C GLY A 81 -29.07 17.07 0.74
N GLU A 82 -28.03 16.94 -0.10
CA GLU A 82 -27.83 15.79 -0.98
C GLU A 82 -26.96 14.71 -0.32
N MET A 83 -27.22 13.44 -0.64
CA MET A 83 -26.51 12.30 -0.07
C MET A 83 -25.29 11.96 -0.94
N GLU A 84 -24.11 11.96 -0.34
CA GLU A 84 -22.84 11.65 -0.99
C GLU A 84 -22.15 10.46 -0.31
N ASN A 85 -21.53 9.59 -1.13
CA ASN A 85 -20.70 8.48 -0.67
C ASN A 85 -21.36 7.59 0.40
N ILE A 86 -22.69 7.41 0.33
CA ILE A 86 -23.40 6.54 1.25
C ILE A 86 -23.03 5.08 0.98
N THR A 87 -22.57 4.39 2.02
CA THR A 87 -22.16 2.99 1.98
C THR A 87 -22.80 2.22 3.11
N LYS A 88 -23.05 0.93 2.86
CA LYS A 88 -23.48 -0.04 3.86
C LYS A 88 -22.42 -1.13 3.92
N GLN A 89 -21.90 -1.41 5.11
CA GLN A 89 -20.98 -2.53 5.31
C GLN A 89 -21.53 -3.42 6.42
N SER A 90 -21.56 -4.72 6.19
CA SER A 90 -21.99 -5.70 7.20
C SER A 90 -20.98 -6.83 7.30
N THR A 91 -20.86 -7.41 8.49
CA THR A 91 -20.00 -8.59 8.69
C THR A 91 -20.39 -9.74 7.77
N GLU A 92 -21.68 -9.90 7.46
CA GLU A 92 -22.16 -10.93 6.54
C GLU A 92 -21.77 -10.67 5.09
N ASP A 93 -21.88 -9.43 4.62
CA ASP A 93 -21.51 -9.09 3.25
C ASP A 93 -19.99 -9.23 3.05
N ILE A 94 -19.20 -8.86 4.07
CA ILE A 94 -17.75 -9.11 4.10
C ILE A 94 -17.46 -10.62 4.01
N LYS A 95 -18.11 -11.45 4.84
CA LYS A 95 -17.94 -12.91 4.80
C LYS A 95 -18.29 -13.51 3.44
N LYS A 96 -19.35 -13.03 2.79
CA LYS A 96 -19.71 -13.47 1.43
C LYS A 96 -18.65 -13.11 0.41
N LEU A 97 -18.10 -11.89 0.48
CA LEU A 97 -16.98 -11.48 -0.36
C LEU A 97 -15.74 -12.34 -0.12
N GLU A 98 -15.41 -12.64 1.14
CA GLU A 98 -14.32 -13.56 1.47
C GLU A 98 -14.54 -14.96 0.89
N GLN A 99 -15.77 -15.46 0.87
CA GLN A 99 -16.10 -16.74 0.24
C GLN A 99 -15.88 -16.69 -1.28
N TYR A 100 -16.33 -15.62 -1.95
CA TYR A 100 -16.09 -15.45 -3.39
C TYR A 100 -14.59 -15.37 -3.70
N ILE A 101 -13.84 -14.56 -2.94
CA ILE A 101 -12.38 -14.43 -3.06
C ILE A 101 -11.69 -15.78 -2.83
N GLY A 102 -12.06 -16.49 -1.76
CA GLY A 102 -11.48 -17.78 -1.42
C GLY A 102 -11.81 -18.90 -2.41
N SER A 103 -12.91 -18.78 -3.15
CA SER A 103 -13.31 -19.73 -4.19
C SER A 103 -12.71 -19.44 -5.57
N ASN A 104 -12.07 -18.29 -5.75
CA ASN A 104 -11.48 -17.90 -7.02
C ASN A 104 -10.17 -18.66 -7.29
N GLU A 105 -10.09 -19.35 -8.44
CA GLU A 105 -8.95 -20.17 -8.80
C GLU A 105 -7.63 -19.38 -8.84
N THR A 106 -7.64 -18.18 -9.42
CA THR A 106 -6.46 -17.32 -9.51
C THR A 106 -5.99 -16.89 -8.12
N PHE A 107 -6.91 -16.49 -7.25
CA PHE A 107 -6.59 -16.17 -5.85
C PHE A 107 -6.01 -17.38 -5.12
N MET A 108 -6.62 -18.55 -5.27
CA MET A 108 -6.15 -19.80 -4.65
C MET A 108 -4.73 -20.16 -5.10
N GLN A 109 -4.43 -20.01 -6.40
CA GLN A 109 -3.09 -20.26 -6.95
C GLN A 109 -2.05 -19.27 -6.40
N MET A 110 -2.38 -17.98 -6.33
CA MET A 110 -1.50 -16.96 -5.75
C MET A 110 -1.27 -17.19 -4.26
N ASN A 111 -2.33 -17.50 -3.50
CA ASN A 111 -2.25 -17.81 -2.07
C ASN A 111 -1.40 -19.05 -1.81
N LYS A 112 -1.53 -20.10 -2.65
CA LYS A 112 -0.68 -21.29 -2.59
C LYS A 112 0.79 -20.95 -2.86
N THR A 113 1.06 -20.15 -3.90
CA THR A 113 2.42 -19.72 -4.25
C THR A 113 3.09 -18.97 -3.09
N LEU A 114 2.37 -18.09 -2.41
CA LEU A 114 2.89 -17.37 -1.24
C LEU A 114 3.12 -18.31 -0.05
N SER A 115 2.18 -19.22 0.20
CA SER A 115 2.30 -20.22 1.27
C SER A 115 3.52 -21.14 1.05
N ASP A 116 3.73 -21.61 -0.18
CA ASP A 116 4.87 -22.46 -0.56
C ASP A 116 6.21 -21.71 -0.41
N LYS A 117 6.21 -20.37 -0.57
CA LYS A 117 7.36 -19.49 -0.33
C LYS A 117 7.56 -19.14 1.16
N GLY A 118 6.71 -19.62 2.06
CA GLY A 118 6.81 -19.42 3.51
C GLY A 118 6.17 -18.12 4.03
N TYR A 119 5.38 -17.43 3.21
CA TYR A 119 4.58 -16.29 3.64
C TYR A 119 3.32 -16.76 4.37
N ASN A 120 2.92 -16.03 5.41
CA ASN A 120 1.69 -16.26 6.16
C ASN A 120 0.79 -15.03 6.08
N LEU A 121 -0.54 -15.24 6.10
CA LEU A 121 -1.50 -14.15 6.09
C LEU A 121 -1.37 -13.32 7.37
N THR A 122 -1.16 -12.02 7.23
CA THR A 122 -1.00 -11.06 8.33
C THR A 122 -2.18 -10.10 8.44
N GLY A 123 -2.90 -9.85 7.35
CA GLY A 123 -4.03 -8.93 7.35
C GLY A 123 -4.95 -9.11 6.15
N LYS A 124 -6.20 -8.67 6.32
CA LYS A 124 -7.20 -8.57 5.27
C LYS A 124 -7.81 -7.19 5.34
N ASN A 125 -7.92 -6.53 4.20
CA ASN A 125 -8.62 -5.28 4.05
C ASN A 125 -9.63 -5.42 2.91
N ILE A 126 -10.90 -5.11 3.18
CA ILE A 126 -11.97 -5.16 2.19
C ILE A 126 -12.72 -3.84 2.28
N ASP A 127 -12.69 -3.08 1.19
CA ASP A 127 -13.41 -1.82 1.05
C ASP A 127 -14.66 -2.08 0.19
N MET A 128 -15.80 -2.13 0.86
CA MET A 128 -17.09 -2.33 0.21
C MET A 128 -17.61 -1.03 -0.39
N LYS A 129 -17.78 -1.02 -1.70
CA LYS A 129 -18.47 0.06 -2.43
C LYS A 129 -19.64 -0.49 -3.22
N THR A 130 -20.56 0.39 -3.58
CA THR A 130 -21.86 0.05 -4.20
C THR A 130 -21.75 -0.80 -5.47
N ASN A 131 -20.69 -0.63 -6.27
CA ASN A 131 -20.55 -1.31 -7.58
C ASN A 131 -19.32 -2.23 -7.67
N ILE A 132 -18.20 -1.83 -7.08
CA ILE A 132 -16.93 -2.56 -7.13
C ILE A 132 -16.30 -2.50 -5.75
N SER A 133 -16.22 -3.64 -5.08
CA SER A 133 -15.53 -3.76 -3.79
C SER A 133 -14.06 -4.11 -4.05
N SER A 134 -13.13 -3.44 -3.37
CA SER A 134 -11.71 -3.80 -3.47
C SER A 134 -11.29 -4.65 -2.28
N PHE A 135 -10.32 -5.53 -2.49
CA PHE A 135 -9.72 -6.32 -1.42
C PHE A 135 -8.20 -6.28 -1.51
N GLU A 136 -7.57 -6.40 -0.35
CA GLU A 136 -6.13 -6.60 -0.20
C GLU A 136 -5.88 -7.61 0.93
N TYR A 137 -5.17 -8.69 0.59
CA TYR A 137 -4.71 -9.70 1.53
C TYR A 137 -3.20 -9.52 1.68
N SER A 138 -2.77 -9.17 2.88
CA SER A 138 -1.37 -8.93 3.19
C SER A 138 -0.74 -10.17 3.80
N TYR A 139 0.47 -10.47 3.38
CA TYR A 139 1.24 -11.61 3.81
C TYR A 139 2.63 -11.18 4.27
N GLY A 140 3.14 -11.83 5.31
CA GLY A 140 4.48 -11.61 5.85
C GLY A 140 5.22 -12.93 6.04
N ASP A 141 6.53 -12.92 5.86
CA ASP A 141 7.39 -14.05 6.17
C ASP A 141 8.26 -13.81 7.42
N ARG A 142 9.02 -14.84 7.83
CA ARG A 142 9.93 -14.75 8.99
C ARG A 142 11.14 -13.86 8.75
N GLN A 143 11.41 -13.49 7.50
CA GLN A 143 12.52 -12.61 7.12
C GLN A 143 12.08 -11.13 7.07
N GLY A 144 10.82 -10.83 7.40
CA GLY A 144 10.26 -9.48 7.36
C GLY A 144 9.91 -9.00 5.95
N ARG A 145 9.85 -9.90 4.97
CA ARG A 145 9.37 -9.59 3.62
C ARG A 145 7.85 -9.59 3.61
N ASN A 146 7.27 -8.63 2.90
CA ASN A 146 5.83 -8.48 2.77
C ASN A 146 5.41 -8.70 1.32
N ALA A 147 4.31 -9.42 1.13
CA ALA A 147 3.64 -9.58 -0.16
C ALA A 147 2.16 -9.25 0.00
N SER A 148 1.48 -8.86 -1.07
CA SER A 148 0.02 -8.69 -1.04
C SER A 148 -0.66 -9.19 -2.30
N ILE A 149 -1.86 -9.74 -2.13
CA ILE A 149 -2.78 -10.07 -3.22
C ILE A 149 -3.91 -9.04 -3.16
N SER A 150 -4.05 -8.23 -4.20
CA SER A 150 -5.08 -7.21 -4.29
C SER A 150 -5.93 -7.39 -5.54
N GLY A 151 -7.20 -7.02 -5.47
CA GLY A 151 -8.09 -7.07 -6.62
C GLY A 151 -9.43 -6.39 -6.36
N ASN A 152 -10.29 -6.47 -7.36
CA ASN A 152 -11.63 -5.90 -7.35
C ASN A 152 -12.67 -7.02 -7.50
N VAL A 153 -13.79 -6.91 -6.80
CA VAL A 153 -14.94 -7.83 -6.90
C VAL A 153 -16.15 -7.03 -7.33
N THR A 154 -16.80 -7.45 -8.41
CA THR A 154 -18.07 -6.86 -8.86
C THR A 154 -19.22 -7.29 -7.95
N ASP A 155 -20.35 -6.60 -8.02
CA ASP A 155 -21.61 -6.97 -7.39
C ASP A 155 -22.09 -8.39 -7.76
N THR A 156 -21.74 -8.88 -8.95
CA THR A 156 -22.00 -10.24 -9.43
C THR A 156 -21.05 -11.31 -8.87
N GLY A 157 -20.03 -10.92 -8.10
CA GLY A 157 -19.02 -11.82 -7.53
C GLY A 157 -17.86 -12.17 -8.47
N GLU A 158 -17.75 -11.48 -9.62
CA GLU A 158 -16.63 -11.65 -10.56
C GLU A 158 -15.39 -10.89 -10.04
N ILE A 159 -14.24 -11.57 -10.00
CA ILE A 159 -12.97 -10.96 -9.57
C ILE A 159 -12.22 -10.42 -10.78
N LYS A 160 -11.90 -9.13 -10.74
CA LYS A 160 -11.13 -8.40 -11.76
C LYS A 160 -9.85 -7.84 -11.17
N ASP A 161 -8.86 -7.61 -12.03
CA ASP A 161 -7.60 -6.93 -11.70
C ASP A 161 -6.83 -7.56 -10.53
N ILE A 162 -6.96 -8.88 -10.34
CA ILE A 162 -6.22 -9.58 -9.31
C ILE A 162 -4.72 -9.52 -9.60
N SER A 163 -3.96 -9.01 -8.64
CA SER A 163 -2.54 -8.74 -8.76
C SER A 163 -1.81 -9.22 -7.51
N LEU A 164 -0.62 -9.76 -7.73
CA LEU A 164 0.31 -10.16 -6.69
C LEU A 164 1.46 -9.15 -6.65
N LYS A 165 1.62 -8.47 -5.53
CA LYS A 165 2.78 -7.61 -5.25
C LYS A 165 3.75 -8.36 -4.36
N GLU A 166 4.88 -8.75 -4.94
CA GLU A 166 6.05 -9.25 -4.19
C GLU A 166 7.07 -8.10 -4.04
N PRO A 167 7.91 -8.12 -3.01
CA PRO A 167 8.98 -7.14 -2.90
C PRO A 167 9.95 -7.33 -4.07
N GLU A 168 10.30 -6.24 -4.75
CA GLU A 168 11.32 -6.29 -5.80
C GLU A 168 12.60 -6.91 -5.22
N PRO A 169 13.28 -7.81 -5.95
CA PRO A 169 14.53 -8.38 -5.49
C PRO A 169 15.50 -7.24 -5.18
N PRO A 170 16.21 -7.28 -4.04
CA PRO A 170 17.15 -6.23 -3.69
C PRO A 170 18.14 -6.04 -4.84
N PHE A 171 18.35 -4.78 -5.24
CA PHE A 171 19.23 -4.45 -6.36
C PHE A 171 20.57 -5.20 -6.18
N PRO A 172 20.99 -6.01 -7.15
CA PRO A 172 22.15 -6.85 -6.97
C PRO A 172 23.42 -6.01 -6.80
N TYR A 173 23.87 -5.85 -5.55
CA TYR A 173 25.07 -5.06 -5.21
C TYR A 173 26.36 -5.56 -5.91
N TRP A 174 26.35 -6.80 -6.44
CA TRP A 174 27.45 -7.31 -7.25
C TRP A 174 27.62 -6.54 -8.58
N ILE A 175 26.56 -5.92 -9.12
CA ILE A 175 26.66 -5.03 -10.29
C ILE A 175 27.48 -3.78 -9.95
N LEU A 176 27.31 -3.23 -8.75
CA LEU A 176 28.13 -2.12 -8.24
C LEU A 176 29.62 -2.52 -8.10
N ALA A 177 29.89 -3.75 -7.65
CA ALA A 177 31.25 -4.28 -7.54
C ALA A 177 31.93 -4.44 -8.92
N VAL A 178 31.20 -4.90 -9.95
CA VAL A 178 31.70 -4.99 -11.33
C VAL A 178 31.98 -3.61 -11.93
N LEU A 179 31.16 -2.60 -11.61
CA LEU A 179 31.38 -1.22 -12.07
C LEU A 179 32.58 -0.54 -11.39
N LEU A 180 32.84 -0.83 -10.12
CA LEU A 180 33.93 -0.21 -9.34
C LEU A 180 35.31 -0.83 -9.61
N MET A 181 35.38 -2.11 -9.98
CA MET A 181 36.63 -2.81 -10.34
C MET A 181 37.48 -2.09 -11.41
N PRO A 182 36.95 -1.67 -12.58
CA PRO A 182 37.74 -0.96 -13.58
C PRO A 182 38.18 0.43 -13.12
N LEU A 183 37.38 1.13 -12.31
CA LEU A 183 37.76 2.44 -11.74
C LEU A 183 38.94 2.30 -10.76
N LEU A 184 38.93 1.27 -9.91
CA LEU A 184 40.07 0.93 -9.04
C LEU A 184 41.31 0.54 -9.87
N GLY A 185 41.13 -0.22 -10.94
CA GLY A 185 42.20 -0.58 -11.87
C GLY A 185 42.86 0.64 -12.52
N ILE A 186 42.06 1.58 -13.03
CA ILE A 186 42.55 2.84 -13.63
C ILE A 186 43.24 3.72 -12.59
N TYR A 187 42.66 3.84 -11.39
CA TYR A 187 43.23 4.64 -10.30
C TYR A 187 44.59 4.10 -9.85
N LEU A 188 44.71 2.79 -9.65
CA LEU A 188 45.98 2.15 -9.28
C LEU A 188 47.00 2.25 -10.43
N TYR A 189 46.57 2.06 -11.67
CA TYR A 189 47.44 2.19 -12.85
C TYR A 189 48.02 3.60 -12.99
N SER A 190 47.21 4.65 -12.84
CA SER A 190 47.69 6.03 -12.93
C SER A 190 48.63 6.40 -11.78
N LYS A 191 48.34 5.91 -10.56
CA LYS A 191 49.17 6.15 -9.38
C LYS A 191 50.54 5.48 -9.47
N PHE A 192 50.63 4.28 -10.04
CA PHE A 192 51.91 3.58 -10.19
C PHE A 192 52.73 4.06 -11.39
N ARG A 193 52.08 4.49 -12.49
CA ARG A 193 52.81 4.97 -13.68
C ARG A 193 53.49 6.32 -13.45
N ASN A 194 52.95 7.16 -12.57
CA ASN A 194 53.57 8.45 -12.20
C ASN A 194 54.83 8.32 -11.32
N ASN A 195 55.17 7.11 -10.86
CA ASN A 195 56.39 6.84 -10.09
C ASN A 195 57.51 6.18 -10.92
N ALA A 196 57.31 5.96 -12.23
CA ALA A 196 58.37 5.47 -13.10
C ALA A 196 59.33 6.61 -13.46
N LYS A 197 60.49 6.66 -12.78
CA LYS A 197 61.61 7.56 -13.12
C LYS A 197 62.08 7.33 -14.57
N PRO A 198 62.56 8.37 -15.27
CA PRO A 198 63.05 8.24 -16.65
C PRO A 198 64.25 7.29 -16.68
N VAL A 199 64.26 6.39 -17.67
CA VAL A 199 65.35 5.44 -17.90
C VAL A 199 66.58 6.22 -18.36
N GLU A 200 67.68 6.12 -17.60
CA GLU A 200 69.00 6.62 -17.97
C GLU A 200 69.47 5.97 -19.29
N PRO A 201 70.07 6.73 -20.24
CA PRO A 201 70.58 6.14 -21.48
C PRO A 201 71.80 5.25 -21.18
N LEU A 202 71.78 4.03 -21.71
CA LEU A 202 72.89 3.06 -21.62
C LEU A 202 74.16 3.65 -22.24
N ARG A 203 75.26 3.57 -21.47
CA ARG A 203 76.64 3.83 -21.93
C ARG A 203 76.93 3.04 -23.21
N GLU A 204 77.41 3.76 -24.21
CA GLU A 204 77.95 3.24 -25.46
C GLU A 204 79.09 2.24 -25.17
N ILE A 205 78.88 0.98 -25.57
CA ILE A 205 79.88 -0.08 -25.43
C ILE A 205 80.69 -0.08 -26.73
N ILE A 206 81.96 0.33 -26.66
CA ILE A 206 82.90 0.25 -27.78
C ILE A 206 83.10 -1.24 -28.13
N TYR A 207 82.61 -1.65 -29.30
CA TYR A 207 82.79 -2.99 -29.85
C TYR A 207 84.19 -3.11 -30.46
N ILE A 208 85.07 -3.87 -29.82
CA ILE A 208 86.37 -4.26 -30.38
C ILE A 208 86.16 -5.58 -31.13
N ASP A 209 86.19 -5.53 -32.46
CA ASP A 209 86.03 -6.69 -33.36
C ASP A 209 87.28 -7.59 -33.31
N PRO A 210 87.17 -8.86 -32.88
CA PRO A 210 88.30 -9.78 -32.80
C PRO A 210 88.82 -10.25 -34.18
N LYS A 211 88.15 -9.93 -35.30
CA LYS A 211 88.56 -10.41 -36.64
C LYS A 211 89.72 -9.66 -37.30
N LYS A 212 90.24 -8.59 -36.71
CA LYS A 212 91.41 -7.87 -37.25
C LYS A 212 92.77 -8.39 -36.80
N ASN A 213 92.85 -9.25 -35.78
CA ASN A 213 94.13 -9.74 -35.26
C ASN A 213 94.57 -11.10 -35.83
N ALA A 214 93.72 -11.77 -36.61
CA ALA A 214 94.06 -13.06 -37.24
C ALA A 214 94.77 -12.92 -38.61
N LEU A 215 94.96 -11.69 -39.12
CA LEU A 215 95.63 -11.41 -40.40
C LEU A 215 97.04 -10.81 -40.24
N LEU A 216 97.61 -10.82 -39.02
CA LEU A 216 98.99 -10.39 -38.75
C LEU A 216 99.91 -11.54 -38.31
N MET A 217 99.45 -12.79 -38.40
CA MET A 217 100.24 -13.98 -38.04
C MET A 217 100.20 -15.09 -39.12
N ALA A 218 99.96 -14.74 -40.39
CA ALA A 218 100.10 -15.64 -41.52
C ALA A 218 100.89 -14.96 -42.65
#